data_AF-A0A3Q2DJT3-F1
#
_entry.id   AF-A0A3Q2DJT3-F1
#
_cell.length_a   1.000
_cell.length_b   1.000
_cell.length_c   1.000
_cell.angle_alpha   90.00
_cell.angle_beta   90.00
_cell.angle_gamma   90.00
#
_symmetry.space_group_name_H-M   'P 1'
#
loop_
_entity.id
_entity.type
_entity.pdbx_description
1 polymer ?
#
loop_
_entity_poly.entity_id
_entity_poly.type
_entity_poly.pdbx_seq_one_letter_code
_entity_poly.pdbx_strand_id
1 'polypeptide(L)'
;MEFDESFIVERFDDLSISGAAEQGQLMTFHCLQCNTILADSLTVCGEIKSIDSIMCIRVTNDVVVSEALESVNKGVMTNCIYSHLKCRSCSYVVGRVIHAAPLHLTAIRSIFLLNKAMMSSYILDSSSMVKTSSLSFDLKPLQETVNEVREEFEEELNQLADSCSRLTDSSMSSQSTVHS
;
A
#
# COMPACT_ATOMS: atom_id res chain seq x y z
N MET A 1 3.22 -19.21 -39.61
CA MET A 1 3.58 -18.22 -38.57
C MET A 1 3.51 -19.00 -37.27
N GLU A 2 4.61 -19.66 -36.93
CA GLU A 2 4.70 -20.51 -35.74
C GLU A 2 5.04 -19.62 -34.55
N PHE A 3 4.24 -19.73 -33.50
CA PHE A 3 4.50 -19.04 -32.23
C PHE A 3 5.46 -19.91 -31.42
N ASP A 4 6.60 -19.33 -31.04
CA ASP A 4 7.62 -19.97 -30.24
C ASP A 4 7.26 -19.82 -28.75
N GLU A 5 6.89 -20.93 -28.10
CA GLU A 5 6.50 -21.00 -26.68
C GLU A 5 7.70 -20.92 -25.72
N SER A 6 8.92 -20.73 -26.21
CA SER A 6 10.14 -20.72 -25.39
C SER A 6 10.35 -19.46 -24.53
N PHE A 7 9.49 -18.44 -24.62
CA PHE A 7 9.70 -17.15 -23.95
C PHE A 7 9.06 -16.97 -22.55
N ILE A 8 8.31 -17.95 -22.03
CA ILE A 8 7.51 -17.73 -20.80
C ILE A 8 8.00 -18.52 -19.57
N VAL A 9 9.02 -19.37 -19.67
CA VAL A 9 9.45 -20.17 -18.51
C VAL A 9 10.96 -20.16 -18.33
N GLU A 10 11.48 -19.08 -17.74
CA GLU A 10 12.80 -18.99 -17.08
C GLU A 10 12.86 -17.60 -16.40
N ARG A 11 13.01 -17.40 -15.09
CA ARG A 11 13.76 -18.13 -14.06
C ARG A 11 13.08 -17.97 -12.70
N PHE A 12 12.81 -19.09 -12.05
CA PHE A 12 12.92 -19.18 -10.59
C PHE A 12 14.37 -19.54 -10.31
N ASP A 13 15.13 -18.61 -9.75
CA ASP A 13 16.36 -18.91 -9.01
C ASP A 13 16.53 -17.86 -7.90
N ASP A 14 16.92 -18.36 -6.74
CA ASP A 14 16.97 -17.71 -5.42
C ASP A 14 17.68 -16.34 -5.40
N LEU A 15 16.95 -15.27 -5.68
CA LEU A 15 17.25 -13.96 -5.09
C LEU A 15 16.61 -13.93 -3.71
N SER A 16 17.46 -14.01 -2.68
CA SER A 16 17.13 -13.72 -1.29
C SER A 16 16.78 -12.24 -1.14
N ILE A 17 15.64 -11.82 -1.71
CA ILE A 17 15.00 -10.55 -1.41
C ILE A 17 13.98 -10.87 -0.31
N SER A 18 14.50 -11.10 0.89
CA SER A 18 13.76 -10.87 2.13
C SER A 18 14.01 -9.40 2.49
N GLY A 19 13.16 -8.53 1.97
CA GLY A 19 13.26 -7.09 2.18
C GLY A 19 11.89 -6.56 2.56
N ALA A 20 11.84 -5.63 3.53
CA ALA A 20 10.69 -4.75 3.62
C ALA A 20 10.52 -4.07 2.26
N ALA A 21 9.30 -3.98 1.75
CA ALA A 21 9.06 -3.14 0.57
C ALA A 21 9.52 -1.73 0.94
N GLU A 22 10.59 -1.26 0.29
CA GLU A 22 11.13 0.05 0.61
C GLU A 22 10.08 1.11 0.32
N GLN A 23 10.02 2.13 1.18
CA GLN A 23 9.06 3.21 1.03
C GLN A 23 9.30 3.92 -0.31
N GLY A 24 8.37 3.75 -1.25
CA GLY A 24 8.48 4.29 -2.62
C GLY A 24 8.64 3.23 -3.72
N GLN A 25 8.83 1.95 -3.39
CA GLN A 25 8.94 0.89 -4.40
C GLN A 25 7.60 0.66 -5.12
N LEU A 26 7.58 0.92 -6.42
CA LEU A 26 6.42 0.71 -7.25
C LEU A 26 6.34 -0.76 -7.71
N MET A 27 5.18 -1.39 -7.46
CA MET A 27 4.94 -2.76 -7.87
C MET A 27 3.47 -3.03 -8.16
N THR A 28 3.22 -4.04 -9.00
CA THR A 28 1.89 -4.60 -9.25
C THR A 28 1.76 -5.98 -8.62
N PHE A 29 0.56 -6.33 -8.16
CA PHE A 29 0.24 -7.63 -7.58
C PHE A 29 -0.53 -8.47 -8.58
N HIS A 30 -0.03 -9.66 -8.87
CA HIS A 30 -0.53 -10.57 -9.89
C HIS A 30 -1.12 -11.82 -9.25
N CYS A 31 -2.22 -12.32 -9.80
CA CYS A 31 -2.75 -13.62 -9.44
C CYS A 31 -1.72 -14.71 -9.74
N LEU A 32 -1.36 -15.51 -8.73
CA LEU A 32 -0.35 -16.57 -8.89
C LEU A 32 -0.74 -17.63 -9.94
N GLN A 33 -2.04 -17.82 -10.19
CA GLN A 33 -2.52 -18.84 -11.13
C GLN A 33 -2.53 -18.39 -12.59
N CYS A 34 -2.71 -17.10 -12.88
CA CYS A 34 -2.94 -16.63 -14.26
C CYS A 34 -2.32 -15.27 -14.58
N ASN A 35 -1.51 -14.72 -13.69
CA ASN A 35 -0.81 -13.44 -13.82
C ASN A 35 -1.69 -12.20 -14.04
N THR A 36 -3.02 -12.31 -13.89
CA THR A 36 -3.93 -11.15 -13.93
C THR A 36 -3.60 -10.17 -12.81
N ILE A 37 -3.52 -8.87 -13.12
CA ILE A 37 -3.21 -7.82 -12.14
C ILE A 37 -4.41 -7.60 -11.22
N LEU A 38 -4.19 -7.75 -9.92
CA LEU A 38 -5.20 -7.67 -8.87
C LEU A 38 -5.20 -6.31 -8.17
N ALA A 39 -4.02 -5.69 -8.00
CA ALA A 39 -3.83 -4.39 -7.34
C ALA A 39 -2.40 -3.87 -7.61
N ASP A 40 -2.06 -2.73 -7.04
CA ASP A 40 -0.72 -2.12 -7.05
C ASP A 40 -0.32 -1.59 -5.67
N SER A 41 0.97 -1.27 -5.47
CA SER A 41 1.48 -0.81 -4.16
C SER A 41 0.90 0.53 -3.69
N LEU A 42 0.38 1.37 -4.60
CA LEU A 42 -0.22 2.66 -4.23
C LEU A 42 -1.57 2.47 -3.51
N THR A 43 -2.20 1.32 -3.70
CA THR A 43 -3.44 0.97 -2.97
C THR A 43 -3.18 0.32 -1.62
N VAL A 44 -1.93 -0.03 -1.28
CA VAL A 44 -1.61 -0.73 -0.04
C VAL A 44 -1.61 0.23 1.12
N CYS A 45 -2.40 -0.10 2.14
CA CYS A 45 -2.47 0.62 3.41
C CYS A 45 -2.04 -0.27 4.58
N GLY A 46 -1.18 -1.25 4.34
CA GLY A 46 -0.56 -2.09 5.37
C GLY A 46 -0.64 -3.59 5.10
N GLU A 47 -0.32 -4.38 6.12
CA GLU A 47 -0.48 -5.83 6.11
C GLU A 47 -0.94 -6.38 7.47
N ILE A 48 -1.58 -7.55 7.44
CA ILE A 48 -1.95 -8.32 8.62
C ILE A 48 -1.10 -9.59 8.62
N LYS A 49 0.06 -9.51 9.29
CA LYS A 49 1.07 -10.59 9.33
C LYS A 49 0.51 -11.93 9.79
N SER A 50 -0.41 -11.93 10.75
CA SER A 50 -0.99 -13.16 11.33
C SER A 50 -1.85 -13.99 10.36
N ILE A 51 -2.25 -13.41 9.23
CA ILE A 51 -3.02 -14.10 8.18
C ILE A 51 -2.37 -13.95 6.79
N ASP A 52 -1.10 -13.53 6.76
CA ASP A 52 -0.28 -13.30 5.56
C ASP A 52 -1.03 -12.57 4.43
N SER A 53 -1.67 -11.44 4.78
CA SER A 53 -2.48 -10.68 3.82
C SER A 53 -2.08 -9.21 3.79
N ILE A 54 -1.98 -8.64 2.60
CA ILE A 54 -1.87 -7.18 2.42
C ILE A 54 -3.25 -6.54 2.50
N MET A 55 -3.29 -5.32 3.00
CA MET A 55 -4.49 -4.48 3.11
C MET A 55 -4.49 -3.48 1.95
N CYS A 56 -5.49 -3.57 1.08
CA CYS A 56 -5.66 -2.66 -0.04
C CYS A 56 -6.95 -1.86 0.10
N ILE A 57 -6.88 -0.54 -0.07
CA ILE A 57 -8.07 0.34 -0.11
C ILE A 57 -8.88 0.14 -1.39
N ARG A 58 -8.23 -0.36 -2.45
CA ARG A 58 -8.83 -0.61 -3.77
C ARG A 58 -8.13 -1.79 -4.43
N VAL A 59 -8.87 -2.49 -5.29
CA VAL A 59 -8.38 -3.55 -6.17
C VAL A 59 -8.79 -3.23 -7.61
N THR A 60 -8.21 -3.91 -8.58
CA THR A 60 -8.63 -3.77 -9.99
C THR A 60 -10.03 -4.34 -10.21
N ASN A 61 -10.62 -4.05 -11.36
CA ASN A 61 -11.89 -4.65 -11.75
C ASN A 61 -11.79 -6.17 -11.92
N ASP A 62 -10.58 -6.75 -12.03
CA ASP A 62 -10.39 -8.19 -12.19
C ASP A 62 -10.39 -8.96 -10.87
N VAL A 63 -10.75 -8.28 -9.77
CA VAL A 63 -11.08 -8.91 -8.49
C VAL A 63 -12.59 -8.82 -8.27
N VAL A 64 -13.23 -9.98 -8.11
CA VAL A 64 -14.68 -10.11 -7.91
C VAL A 64 -14.97 -10.57 -6.48
N VAL A 65 -15.92 -9.91 -5.83
CA VAL A 65 -16.42 -10.31 -4.50
C VAL A 65 -17.43 -11.45 -4.68
N SER A 66 -17.24 -12.56 -3.97
CA SER A 66 -18.21 -13.65 -3.97
C SER A 66 -19.51 -13.25 -3.27
N GLU A 67 -20.66 -13.71 -3.77
CA GLU A 67 -21.96 -13.46 -3.11
C GLU A 67 -22.09 -14.14 -1.74
N ALA A 68 -21.35 -15.23 -1.51
CA ALA A 68 -21.37 -15.95 -0.24
C ALA A 68 -20.79 -15.10 0.90
N LEU A 69 -21.49 -15.10 2.03
CA LEU A 69 -21.04 -14.55 3.30
C LEU A 69 -20.59 -15.69 4.22
N GLU A 70 -19.39 -15.57 4.77
CA GLU A 70 -18.80 -16.53 5.68
C GLU A 70 -18.42 -15.86 7.01
N SER A 71 -18.45 -16.62 8.09
CA SER A 71 -18.00 -16.18 9.41
C SER A 71 -16.74 -16.93 9.83
N VAL A 72 -15.76 -16.19 10.36
CA VAL A 72 -14.56 -16.81 10.92
C VAL A 72 -14.84 -17.25 12.36
N ASN A 73 -14.69 -18.55 12.62
CA ASN A 73 -15.02 -19.14 13.92
C ASN A 73 -13.81 -19.26 14.88
N LYS A 74 -12.57 -19.05 14.39
CA LYS A 74 -11.33 -19.15 15.16
C LYS A 74 -10.22 -18.25 14.60
N GLY A 75 -9.25 -17.88 15.44
CA GLY A 75 -8.07 -17.12 15.05
C GLY A 75 -8.25 -15.59 15.15
N VAL A 76 -7.31 -14.83 14.58
CA VAL A 76 -7.27 -13.36 14.72
C VAL A 76 -8.53 -12.68 14.17
N MET A 77 -9.22 -13.29 13.23
CA MET A 77 -10.43 -12.73 12.62
C MET A 77 -11.73 -13.27 13.22
N THR A 78 -11.68 -13.92 14.39
CA THR A 78 -12.88 -14.51 15.01
C THR A 78 -14.01 -13.49 15.10
N ASN A 79 -15.23 -13.90 14.72
CA ASN A 79 -16.43 -13.07 14.65
C ASN A 79 -16.44 -12.01 13.53
N CYS A 80 -15.51 -12.06 12.58
CA CYS A 80 -15.64 -11.30 11.34
C CYS A 80 -16.60 -12.00 10.37
N ILE A 81 -17.38 -11.20 9.64
CA ILE A 81 -18.16 -11.63 8.47
C ILE A 81 -17.46 -11.14 7.22
N TYR A 82 -17.24 -12.01 6.25
CA TYR A 82 -16.49 -11.70 5.04
C TYR A 82 -17.06 -12.38 3.79
N SER A 83 -16.62 -11.91 2.63
CA SER A 83 -16.76 -12.60 1.35
C SER A 83 -15.39 -12.88 0.75
N HIS A 84 -15.26 -13.96 -0.02
CA HIS A 84 -14.03 -14.25 -0.76
C HIS A 84 -13.83 -13.26 -1.91
N LEU A 85 -12.57 -12.96 -2.19
CA LEU A 85 -12.14 -12.27 -3.39
C LEU A 85 -11.63 -13.30 -4.39
N LYS A 86 -12.16 -13.27 -5.61
CA LYS A 86 -11.78 -14.18 -6.70
C LYS A 86 -11.19 -13.40 -7.84
N CYS A 87 -10.13 -13.93 -8.45
CA CYS A 87 -9.66 -13.44 -9.73
C CYS A 87 -10.73 -13.69 -10.80
N ARG A 88 -11.12 -12.67 -11.56
CA ARG A 88 -12.13 -12.78 -12.62
C ARG A 88 -11.71 -13.78 -13.70
N SER A 89 -10.43 -13.79 -14.07
CA SER A 89 -9.91 -14.57 -15.19
C SER A 89 -9.90 -16.07 -14.93
N CYS A 90 -9.49 -16.50 -13.73
CA CYS A 90 -9.33 -17.93 -13.39
C CYS A 90 -10.24 -18.41 -12.25
N SER A 91 -11.07 -17.53 -11.68
CA SER A 91 -11.96 -17.80 -10.54
C SER A 91 -11.27 -18.24 -9.24
N TYR A 92 -9.93 -18.22 -9.20
CA TYR A 92 -9.15 -18.62 -8.04
C TYR A 92 -9.34 -17.62 -6.89
N VAL A 93 -9.42 -18.14 -5.65
CA VAL A 93 -9.56 -17.30 -4.45
C VAL A 93 -8.22 -16.64 -4.14
N VAL A 94 -8.19 -15.32 -4.18
CA VAL A 94 -6.99 -14.50 -3.99
C VAL A 94 -7.00 -13.73 -2.67
N GLY A 95 -8.13 -13.72 -1.95
CA GLY A 95 -8.27 -12.94 -0.74
C GLY A 95 -9.69 -12.91 -0.18
N ARG A 96 -9.99 -11.89 0.60
CA ARG A 96 -11.30 -11.65 1.22
C ARG A 96 -11.55 -10.17 1.49
N VAL A 97 -12.81 -9.77 1.57
CA VAL A 97 -13.23 -8.43 2.04
C VAL A 97 -14.10 -8.58 3.28
N ILE A 98 -13.84 -7.75 4.29
CA ILE A 98 -14.52 -7.84 5.59
C ILE A 98 -15.71 -6.90 5.61
N HIS A 99 -16.90 -7.44 5.81
CA HIS A 99 -18.15 -6.68 5.88
C HIS A 99 -18.46 -6.24 7.30
N ALA A 100 -18.24 -7.13 8.26
CA ALA A 100 -18.42 -6.86 9.68
C ALA A 100 -17.22 -7.38 10.47
N ALA A 101 -16.79 -6.60 11.45
CA ALA A 101 -15.66 -6.90 12.31
C ALA A 101 -15.97 -6.47 13.75
N PRO A 102 -15.45 -7.20 14.77
CA PRO A 102 -15.52 -6.75 16.16
C PRO A 102 -14.71 -5.46 16.37
N LEU A 103 -14.96 -4.77 17.50
CA LEU A 103 -14.42 -3.43 17.76
C LEU A 103 -12.89 -3.33 17.56
N HIS A 104 -12.15 -4.32 18.05
CA HIS A 104 -10.68 -4.37 17.96
C HIS A 104 -10.16 -4.60 16.52
N LEU A 105 -11.03 -4.93 15.56
CA LEU A 105 -10.73 -5.12 14.14
C LEU A 105 -11.51 -4.14 13.26
N THR A 106 -12.06 -3.07 13.81
CA THR A 106 -12.86 -2.12 13.03
C THR A 106 -12.06 -1.51 11.87
N ALA A 107 -10.74 -1.34 12.05
CA ALA A 107 -9.84 -0.78 11.04
C ALA A 107 -9.76 -1.59 9.73
N ILE A 108 -10.09 -2.88 9.77
CA ILE A 108 -10.04 -3.77 8.58
C ILE A 108 -11.40 -3.93 7.91
N ARG A 109 -12.45 -3.27 8.43
CA ARG A 109 -13.79 -3.29 7.82
C ARG A 109 -13.74 -2.57 6.48
N SER A 110 -14.35 -3.18 5.47
CA SER A 110 -14.42 -2.67 4.09
C SER A 110 -13.06 -2.52 3.39
N ILE A 111 -12.01 -3.14 3.94
CA ILE A 111 -10.68 -3.21 3.31
C ILE A 111 -10.56 -4.54 2.55
N PHE A 112 -9.93 -4.50 1.38
CA PHE A 112 -9.61 -5.70 0.61
C PHE A 112 -8.35 -6.34 1.19
N LEU A 113 -8.46 -7.61 1.61
CA LEU A 113 -7.35 -8.39 2.13
C LEU A 113 -6.90 -9.38 1.05
N LEU A 114 -5.78 -9.12 0.39
CA LEU A 114 -5.21 -10.04 -0.60
C LEU A 114 -4.17 -10.95 0.07
N ASN A 115 -4.30 -12.26 -0.12
CA ASN A 115 -3.42 -13.25 0.48
C ASN A 115 -2.10 -13.30 -0.29
N LYS A 116 -0.98 -13.06 0.40
CA LYS A 116 0.36 -12.98 -0.19
C LYS A 116 0.80 -14.30 -0.81
N ALA A 117 0.36 -15.43 -0.28
CA ALA A 117 0.63 -16.77 -0.84
C ALA A 117 -0.09 -17.03 -2.17
N MET A 118 -1.11 -16.24 -2.52
CA MET A 118 -1.87 -16.39 -3.75
C MET A 118 -1.46 -15.39 -4.84
N MET A 119 -0.32 -14.72 -4.66
CA MET A 119 0.15 -13.65 -5.54
C MET A 119 1.65 -13.65 -5.81
N SER A 120 2.02 -13.02 -6.91
CA SER A 120 3.37 -12.59 -7.24
C SER A 120 3.40 -11.08 -7.41
N SER A 121 4.50 -10.42 -7.02
CA SER A 121 4.68 -8.97 -7.17
C SER A 121 5.68 -8.67 -8.27
N TYR A 122 5.30 -7.82 -9.23
CA TYR A 122 6.22 -7.32 -10.25
C TYR A 122 6.78 -5.98 -9.79
N ILE A 123 8.07 -5.93 -9.52
CA ILE A 123 8.75 -4.71 -9.09
C ILE A 123 9.18 -3.95 -10.35
N LEU A 124 8.71 -2.71 -10.50
CA LEU A 124 8.92 -1.92 -11.72
C LEU A 124 10.41 -1.59 -11.91
N ASP A 125 11.06 -1.09 -10.87
CA ASP A 125 12.45 -0.60 -10.95
C ASP A 125 13.45 -1.69 -11.34
N SER A 126 13.27 -2.90 -10.80
CA SER A 126 14.13 -4.04 -11.10
C SER A 126 13.60 -4.92 -12.23
N SER A 127 12.41 -4.61 -12.76
CA SER A 127 11.72 -5.40 -13.79
C SER A 127 11.64 -6.90 -13.44
N SER A 128 11.42 -7.23 -12.16
CA SER A 128 11.51 -8.59 -11.66
C SER A 128 10.23 -9.07 -10.98
N MET A 129 9.95 -10.37 -11.12
CA MET A 129 8.86 -11.04 -10.45
C MET A 129 9.36 -11.66 -9.15
N VAL A 130 8.70 -11.34 -8.02
CA VAL A 130 8.99 -11.92 -6.71
C VAL A 130 7.73 -12.52 -6.09
N LYS A 131 7.89 -13.45 -5.16
CA LYS A 131 6.76 -13.95 -4.36
C LYS A 131 6.29 -12.82 -3.44
N THR A 132 5.00 -12.50 -3.45
CA THR A 132 4.50 -11.44 -2.54
C THR A 132 4.70 -11.82 -1.06
N SER A 133 4.72 -13.12 -0.75
CA SER A 133 5.02 -13.64 0.60
C SER A 133 6.43 -13.33 1.12
N SER A 134 7.39 -12.96 0.26
CA SER A 134 8.75 -12.60 0.70
C SER A 134 8.91 -11.11 1.03
N LEU A 135 7.90 -10.29 0.73
CA LEU A 135 7.88 -8.84 0.98
C LEU A 135 7.19 -8.54 2.31
N SER A 136 7.54 -7.44 2.97
CA SER A 136 6.73 -6.87 4.06
C SER A 136 6.15 -5.52 3.66
N PHE A 137 4.95 -5.22 4.14
CA PHE A 137 4.21 -3.99 3.85
C PHE A 137 3.87 -3.28 5.16
N ASP A 138 4.89 -3.15 6.01
CA ASP A 138 4.77 -2.48 7.29
C ASP A 138 4.37 -1.01 7.06
N LEU A 139 3.28 -0.60 7.71
CA LEU A 139 2.94 0.81 7.77
C LEU A 139 3.99 1.52 8.62
N LYS A 140 4.51 2.64 8.13
CA LYS A 140 5.15 3.62 9.01
C LYS A 140 4.16 3.96 10.14
N PRO A 141 4.60 3.98 11.40
CA PRO A 141 3.78 4.46 12.50
C PRO A 141 3.22 5.84 12.16
N LEU A 142 1.91 6.01 12.27
CA LEU A 142 1.25 7.30 11.99
C LEU A 142 1.90 8.46 12.74
N GLN A 143 2.42 8.20 13.95
CA GLN A 143 3.13 9.17 14.75
C GLN A 143 4.39 9.70 14.06
N GLU A 144 5.14 8.86 13.35
CA GLU A 144 6.31 9.28 12.59
C GLU A 144 5.88 10.22 11.46
N THR A 145 4.86 9.86 10.69
CA THR A 145 4.32 10.73 9.62
C THR A 145 3.76 12.04 10.16
N VAL A 146 3.07 12.03 11.30
CA VAL A 146 2.56 13.26 11.94
C VAL A 146 3.70 14.14 12.44
N ASN A 147 4.78 13.55 12.95
CA ASN A 147 5.96 14.30 13.35
C ASN A 147 6.66 14.92 12.13
N GLU A 148 6.86 14.15 11.05
CA GLU A 148 7.43 14.64 9.78
C GLU A 148 6.63 15.86 9.26
N VAL A 149 5.30 15.76 9.18
CA VAL A 149 4.43 16.86 8.73
C VAL A 149 4.45 18.05 9.70
N ARG A 150 4.56 17.81 11.01
CA ARG A 150 4.67 18.90 12.00
C ARG A 150 5.98 19.66 11.82
N GLU A 151 7.08 18.95 11.63
CA GLU A 151 8.40 19.55 11.40
C GLU A 151 8.41 20.40 10.13
N GLU A 152 7.87 19.90 9.02
CA GLU A 152 7.71 20.68 7.78
C GLU A 152 6.90 21.98 8.01
N PHE A 153 5.79 21.89 8.76
CA PHE A 153 4.96 23.07 9.05
C PHE A 153 5.67 24.08 9.96
N GLU A 154 6.45 23.63 10.94
CA GLU A 154 7.26 24.49 11.81
C GLU A 154 8.36 25.21 11.01
N GLU A 155 9.00 24.53 10.06
CA GLU A 155 9.98 25.14 9.16
C GLU A 155 9.35 26.23 8.27
N GLU A 156 8.18 25.96 7.68
CA GLU A 156 7.45 26.95 6.88
C GLU A 156 7.05 28.18 7.72
N LEU A 157 6.58 27.98 8.95
CA LEU A 157 6.25 29.06 9.86
C LEU A 157 7.46 29.94 10.20
N ASN A 158 8.62 29.33 10.45
CA ASN A 158 9.86 30.06 10.72
C ASN A 158 10.31 30.88 9.50
N GLN A 159 10.24 30.31 8.29
CA GLN A 159 10.56 31.02 7.06
C GLN A 159 9.63 32.23 6.80
N LEU A 160 8.34 32.09 7.12
CA LEU A 160 7.37 33.18 7.06
C LEU A 160 7.67 34.29 8.08
N ALA A 161 8.02 33.92 9.32
CA ALA A 161 8.38 34.88 10.35
C ALA A 161 9.62 35.70 9.98
N ASP A 162 10.66 35.05 9.45
CA ASP A 162 11.88 35.71 8.97
C ASP A 162 11.63 36.61 7.76
N SER A 163 10.73 36.22 6.86
CA SER A 163 10.36 37.05 5.71
C SER A 163 9.58 38.29 6.14
N CYS A 164 8.66 38.15 7.10
CA CYS A 164 7.90 39.27 7.66
C CYS A 164 8.80 40.27 8.42
N SER A 165 9.74 39.78 9.23
CA SER A 165 10.66 40.66 9.99
C SER A 165 11.52 41.53 9.05
N ARG A 166 12.01 40.95 7.95
CA ARG A 166 12.76 41.68 6.91
C ARG A 166 11.93 42.75 6.20
N LEU A 167 10.64 42.52 5.98
CA LEU A 167 9.72 43.50 5.38
C LEU A 167 9.42 44.66 6.34
N THR A 168 9.33 44.40 7.65
CA THR A 168 9.13 45.45 8.66
C THR A 168 10.36 46.33 8.82
N ASP A 169 11.58 45.77 8.80
CA ASP A 169 12.83 46.54 8.94
C ASP A 169 13.11 47.43 7.72
N SER A 170 12.78 46.97 6.52
CA SER A 170 12.91 47.75 5.29
C SER A 170 11.87 48.90 5.18
N SER A 171 10.73 48.75 5.84
CA SER A 171 9.72 49.81 5.93
C SER A 171 10.11 50.93 6.92
N MET A 172 10.80 50.59 8.01
CA MET A 172 11.28 51.58 9.00
C MET A 172 12.51 52.38 8.55
N SER A 173 13.37 51.77 7.73
CA SER A 173 14.52 52.46 7.13
C SER A 173 14.14 53.43 6.01
N SER A 174 12.97 53.24 5.39
CA SER A 174 12.46 54.12 4.32
C SER A 174 11.75 55.39 4.84
N GLN A 175 11.30 55.41 6.10
CA GLN A 175 10.66 56.59 6.71
C GLN A 175 11.65 57.58 7.37
N SER A 176 12.88 57.16 7.63
CA SER A 176 13.89 57.97 8.34
C SER A 176 14.69 58.91 7.41
N THR A 177 14.45 58.90 6.10
CA THR A 177 15.20 59.72 5.12
C THR A 177 14.45 60.98 4.62
N VAL A 178 13.23 61.26 5.07
CA VAL A 178 12.37 62.36 4.52
C VAL A 178 12.31 63.62 5.43
N HIS A 179 13.13 63.73 6.47
CA HIS A 179 13.26 64.97 7.25
C HIS A 179 14.73 65.36 7.41
N SER A 180 15.23 66.18 6.48
CA SER A 180 16.43 66.99 6.63
C SER A 180 16.33 68.21 5.73
#